data_AF-A0A9E1TQB8-F1
#
_entry.id   AF-A0A9E1TQB8-F1
#
_cell.length_a   1.000
_cell.length_b   1.000
_cell.length_c   1.000
_cell.angle_alpha   90.00
_cell.angle_beta   90.00
_cell.angle_gamma   90.00
#
_symmetry.space_group_name_H-M   'P 1'
#
loop_
_entity.id
_entity.type
_entity.pdbx_description
1 polymer ?
#
loop_
_entity_poly.entity_id
_entity_poly.type
_entity_poly.pdbx_seq_one_letter_code
_entity_poly.pdbx_strand_id
1 'polypeptide(L)'
;MAGGRGAVRQVPLRAVQIGFRRRLVFVAGLLLIAAALLVWRLAVVQIAEPDRFLAYGESQRIRSVAITATRGAIVDRNGVDLALSLPLPSLVANPQAVEDPRQVARLLASVLDEDVDFLEGRLSGDGQFAWLGRHLDPVVASEVMDLELPGVRILEERARVRPGERSALGLLGRTNIDSVGISGLELVYDGLLSGVHGRKIVERDLRGASIPGGEYNVEPPSHGRTLVLTIDRSLQFEAERLLSEGVERAGGEGGILVAMDPATGQVLASATVVRGDDGEIR
;
A
#
# COMPACT_ATOMS: atom_id res chain seq x y z
N MET A 1 -94.25 27.69 -59.82
CA MET A 1 -93.62 28.85 -59.15
C MET A 1 -92.51 28.36 -58.24
N ALA A 2 -91.37 29.06 -58.28
CA ALA A 2 -90.23 29.08 -57.33
C ALA A 2 -89.59 27.72 -56.95
N GLY A 3 -88.33 27.41 -57.25
CA GLY A 3 -87.15 28.28 -57.39
C GLY A 3 -86.30 28.18 -56.11
N GLY A 4 -85.22 27.40 -56.15
CA GLY A 4 -84.30 27.27 -55.02
C GLY A 4 -83.02 26.52 -55.40
N ARG A 5 -82.12 27.19 -56.14
CA ARG A 5 -80.77 26.69 -56.42
C ARG A 5 -79.94 26.72 -55.13
N GLY A 6 -79.59 25.55 -54.61
CA GLY A 6 -78.58 25.42 -53.56
C GLY A 6 -77.19 25.71 -54.15
N ALA A 7 -76.64 26.88 -53.87
CA ALA A 7 -75.25 27.20 -54.19
C ALA A 7 -74.33 26.40 -53.27
N VAL A 8 -73.64 25.40 -53.83
CA VAL A 8 -72.55 24.69 -53.13
C VAL A 8 -71.40 25.67 -52.96
N ARG A 9 -71.25 26.22 -51.76
CA ARG A 9 -70.16 27.12 -51.40
C ARG A 9 -68.91 26.25 -51.21
N GLN A 10 -68.07 26.15 -52.24
CA GLN A 10 -66.76 25.52 -52.12
C GLN A 10 -65.86 26.40 -51.24
N VAL A 11 -65.61 25.94 -50.01
CA VAL A 11 -64.62 26.55 -49.11
C VAL A 11 -63.23 26.15 -49.64
N PRO A 12 -62.33 27.10 -49.96
CA PRO A 12 -61.00 26.75 -50.44
C PRO A 12 -60.15 26.19 -49.28
N LEU A 13 -60.14 24.86 -49.12
CA LEU A 13 -59.31 24.14 -48.15
C LEU A 13 -57.80 24.31 -48.38
N ARG A 14 -57.38 24.96 -49.49
CA ARG A 14 -55.97 25.11 -49.87
C ARG A 14 -55.18 26.08 -48.99
N ALA A 15 -55.79 27.12 -48.42
CA ALA A 15 -55.03 28.17 -47.71
C ALA A 15 -54.55 27.75 -46.31
N VAL A 16 -55.31 26.90 -45.60
CA VAL A 16 -54.96 26.41 -44.25
C VAL A 16 -53.88 25.31 -44.30
N GLN A 17 -53.85 24.52 -45.39
CA GLN A 17 -52.86 23.45 -45.58
C GLN A 17 -51.42 23.96 -45.81
N ILE A 18 -51.25 25.17 -46.36
CA ILE A 18 -49.92 25.73 -46.69
C ILE A 18 -49.16 26.15 -45.40
N GLY A 19 -49.86 26.73 -44.42
CA GLY A 19 -49.26 27.10 -43.13
C GLY A 19 -48.85 25.89 -42.30
N PHE A 20 -49.68 24.84 -42.29
CA PHE A 20 -49.38 23.58 -41.60
C PHE A 20 -48.22 22.82 -42.26
N ARG A 21 -48.20 22.73 -43.61
CA ARG A 21 -47.08 22.10 -44.34
C ARG A 21 -45.76 22.83 -44.16
N ARG A 22 -45.75 24.17 -44.15
CA ARG A 22 -44.54 24.97 -43.89
C ARG A 22 -44.00 24.77 -42.47
N ARG A 23 -44.88 24.72 -41.46
CA ARG A 23 -44.50 24.41 -40.07
C ARG A 23 -43.98 22.99 -39.93
N LEU A 24 -44.63 22.02 -40.58
CA LEU A 24 -44.18 20.62 -40.58
C LEU A 24 -42.80 20.46 -41.23
N VAL A 25 -42.57 21.10 -42.38
CA VAL A 25 -41.26 21.09 -43.06
C VAL A 25 -40.18 21.78 -42.22
N PHE A 26 -40.53 22.89 -41.55
CA PHE A 26 -39.60 23.58 -40.65
C PHE A 26 -39.22 22.72 -39.44
N VAL A 27 -40.19 22.10 -38.77
CA VAL A 27 -39.95 21.19 -37.64
C VAL A 27 -39.18 19.95 -38.08
N ALA A 28 -39.52 19.36 -39.23
CA ALA A 28 -38.79 18.22 -39.79
C ALA A 28 -37.34 18.58 -40.13
N GLY A 29 -37.11 19.78 -40.69
CA GLY A 29 -35.77 20.30 -40.94
C GLY A 29 -34.97 20.50 -39.65
N LEU A 30 -35.60 21.06 -38.61
CA LEU A 30 -34.96 21.25 -37.31
C LEU A 30 -34.60 19.92 -36.64
N LEU A 31 -35.49 18.92 -36.71
CA LEU A 31 -35.22 17.57 -36.22
C LEU A 31 -34.11 16.87 -37.01
N LEU A 32 -34.05 17.06 -38.33
CA LEU A 32 -32.97 16.54 -39.17
C LEU A 32 -31.61 17.15 -38.80
N ILE A 33 -31.57 18.46 -38.54
CA ILE A 33 -30.35 19.15 -38.10
C ILE A 33 -29.93 18.65 -36.73
N ALA A 34 -30.86 18.49 -35.79
CA ALA A 34 -30.58 17.93 -34.46
C ALA A 34 -30.05 16.49 -34.55
N ALA A 35 -30.66 15.65 -35.39
CA ALA A 35 -30.19 14.29 -35.64
C ALA A 35 -28.80 14.27 -36.27
N ALA A 36 -28.53 15.14 -37.26
CA ALA A 36 -27.22 15.27 -37.87
C ALA A 36 -26.14 15.72 -36.87
N LEU A 37 -26.47 16.64 -35.96
CA LEU A 37 -25.56 17.06 -34.88
C LEU A 37 -25.25 15.93 -33.90
N LEU A 38 -26.23 15.08 -33.58
CA LEU A 38 -26.02 13.90 -32.72
C LEU A 38 -25.13 12.86 -33.42
N VAL A 39 -25.38 12.58 -34.71
CA VAL A 39 -24.56 11.67 -35.52
C VAL A 39 -23.13 12.19 -35.64
N TRP A 40 -22.97 13.50 -35.88
CA TRP A 40 -21.67 14.15 -35.89
C TRP A 40 -20.97 14.04 -34.54
N ARG A 41 -21.67 14.32 -33.43
CA ARG A 41 -21.10 14.18 -32.08
C ARG A 41 -20.69 12.74 -31.80
N LEU A 42 -21.48 11.76 -32.21
CA LEU A 42 -21.17 10.35 -32.05
C LEU A 42 -19.95 9.96 -32.88
N ALA A 43 -19.86 10.41 -34.13
CA ALA A 43 -18.71 10.19 -35.00
C ALA A 43 -17.44 10.83 -34.44
N VAL A 44 -17.52 12.07 -33.90
CA VAL A 44 -16.39 12.73 -33.22
C VAL A 44 -15.95 11.93 -32.00
N VAL A 45 -16.88 11.44 -31.17
CA VAL A 45 -16.54 10.61 -30.00
C VAL A 45 -15.90 9.28 -30.41
N GLN A 46 -16.35 8.66 -31.49
CA GLN A 46 -15.82 7.38 -31.96
C GLN A 46 -14.50 7.49 -32.73
N ILE A 47 -14.26 8.60 -33.45
CA ILE A 47 -13.09 8.77 -34.34
C ILE A 47 -11.97 9.57 -33.66
N ALA A 48 -12.29 10.55 -32.80
CA ALA A 48 -11.25 11.45 -32.27
C ALA A 48 -10.39 10.79 -31.19
N GLU A 49 -10.90 9.84 -30.40
CA GLU A 49 -10.12 9.25 -29.29
C GLU A 49 -10.57 7.82 -28.89
N PRO A 50 -10.57 6.81 -29.79
CA PRO A 50 -10.79 5.42 -29.37
C PRO A 50 -9.81 5.00 -28.24
N ASP A 51 -8.57 5.46 -28.30
CA ASP A 51 -7.54 5.15 -27.31
C ASP A 51 -7.79 5.80 -25.94
N ARG A 52 -8.40 6.99 -25.87
CA ARG A 52 -8.64 7.66 -24.58
C ARG A 52 -9.75 6.98 -23.78
N PHE A 53 -10.80 6.48 -24.45
CA PHE A 53 -11.88 5.75 -23.78
C PHE A 53 -11.50 4.31 -23.43
N LEU A 54 -10.67 3.66 -24.25
CA LEU A 54 -10.05 2.37 -23.91
C LEU A 54 -9.08 2.51 -22.74
N ALA A 55 -8.18 3.50 -22.75
CA ALA A 55 -7.25 3.77 -21.64
C ALA A 55 -7.96 4.19 -20.34
N TYR A 56 -9.09 4.91 -20.42
CA TYR A 56 -9.90 5.24 -19.24
C TYR A 56 -10.62 4.00 -18.68
N GLY A 57 -11.04 3.06 -19.54
CA GLY A 57 -11.59 1.77 -19.14
C GLY A 57 -10.55 0.81 -18.56
N GLU A 58 -9.34 0.79 -19.12
CA GLU A 58 -8.21 -0.01 -18.65
C GLU A 58 -7.66 0.51 -17.31
N SER A 59 -7.48 1.82 -17.14
CA SER A 59 -6.99 2.39 -15.87
C SER A 59 -7.95 2.20 -14.68
N GLN A 60 -9.25 1.97 -14.94
CA GLN A 60 -10.24 1.63 -13.91
C GLN A 60 -10.23 0.13 -13.56
N ARG A 61 -9.84 -0.75 -14.49
CA ARG A 61 -9.83 -2.21 -14.29
C ARG A 61 -8.47 -2.77 -13.88
N ILE A 62 -7.38 -2.16 -14.33
CA ILE A 62 -6.00 -2.62 -14.13
C ILE A 62 -5.40 -1.93 -12.90
N ARG A 63 -5.20 -2.66 -11.81
CA ARG A 63 -4.41 -2.19 -10.66
C ARG A 63 -3.07 -2.90 -10.61
N SER A 64 -1.98 -2.13 -10.48
CA SER A 64 -0.68 -2.66 -10.11
C SER A 64 -0.60 -2.88 -8.60
N VAL A 65 -0.35 -4.12 -8.19
CA VAL A 65 -0.01 -4.46 -6.81
C VAL A 65 1.50 -4.65 -6.74
N ALA A 66 2.18 -3.93 -5.85
CA ALA A 66 3.62 -4.10 -5.64
C ALA A 66 3.88 -5.46 -4.98
N ILE A 67 4.88 -6.20 -5.47
CA ILE A 67 5.41 -7.38 -4.79
C ILE A 67 6.63 -6.92 -4.02
N THR A 68 6.54 -6.92 -2.69
CA THR A 68 7.59 -6.38 -1.83
C THR A 68 8.88 -7.21 -1.94
N ALA A 69 10.02 -6.58 -2.26
CA ALA A 69 11.32 -7.22 -2.21
C ALA A 69 11.74 -7.45 -0.76
N THR A 70 12.45 -8.55 -0.53
CA THR A 70 13.01 -8.84 0.79
C THR A 70 14.29 -8.04 0.96
N ARG A 71 14.38 -7.29 2.06
CA ARG A 71 15.59 -6.58 2.43
C ARG A 71 16.71 -7.60 2.76
N GLY A 72 17.91 -7.33 2.26
CA GLY A 72 19.08 -8.19 2.44
C GLY A 72 19.47 -8.35 3.92
N ALA A 73 20.00 -9.51 4.28
CA ALA A 73 20.49 -9.77 5.64
C ALA A 73 21.80 -8.99 5.91
N ILE A 74 22.05 -8.66 7.17
CA ILE A 74 23.36 -8.25 7.65
C ILE A 74 23.88 -9.37 8.53
N VAL A 75 25.04 -9.90 8.18
CA VAL A 75 25.67 -11.04 8.86
C VAL A 75 27.05 -10.66 9.38
N ASP A 76 27.47 -11.34 10.44
CA ASP A 76 28.83 -11.22 10.98
C ASP A 76 29.86 -11.91 10.06
N ARG A 77 31.13 -11.81 10.41
CA ARG A 77 32.24 -12.42 9.64
C ARG A 77 32.17 -13.95 9.53
N ASN A 78 31.41 -14.60 10.40
CA ASN A 78 31.22 -16.04 10.46
C ASN A 78 29.89 -16.47 9.80
N GLY A 79 29.14 -15.53 9.21
CA GLY A 79 27.86 -15.77 8.55
C GLY A 79 26.66 -15.83 9.49
N VAL A 80 26.81 -15.35 10.73
CA VAL A 80 25.73 -15.34 11.71
C VAL A 80 24.87 -14.10 11.55
N ASP A 81 23.55 -14.26 11.54
CA ASP A 81 22.61 -13.15 11.36
C ASP A 81 22.68 -12.12 12.49
N LEU A 82 22.93 -10.87 12.11
CA LEU A 82 22.87 -9.69 12.97
C LEU A 82 21.55 -8.92 12.74
N ALA A 83 21.09 -8.88 11.49
CA ALA A 83 19.78 -8.37 11.12
C ALA A 83 19.22 -9.11 9.90
N LEU A 84 17.97 -9.54 9.97
CA LEU A 84 17.31 -10.32 8.92
C LEU A 84 15.87 -9.86 8.73
N SER A 85 15.30 -10.19 7.57
CA SER A 85 13.93 -9.82 7.23
C SER A 85 13.04 -11.04 7.18
N LEU A 86 12.09 -11.12 8.12
CA LEU A 86 11.18 -12.25 8.27
C LEU A 86 9.77 -11.87 7.81
N PRO A 87 9.00 -12.81 7.24
CA PRO A 87 7.57 -12.61 7.00
C PRO A 87 6.86 -12.54 8.35
N LEU A 88 6.24 -11.40 8.65
CA LEU A 88 5.35 -11.24 9.80
C LEU A 88 3.96 -10.81 9.33
N PRO A 89 2.90 -11.32 9.97
CA PRO A 89 1.54 -10.93 9.64
C PRO A 89 1.25 -9.49 10.11
N SER A 90 0.53 -8.75 9.30
CA SER A 90 -0.08 -7.48 9.66
C SER A 90 -1.59 -7.58 9.44
N LEU A 91 -2.38 -7.00 10.34
CA LEU A 91 -3.83 -6.99 10.24
C LEU A 91 -4.32 -5.74 9.52
N VAL A 92 -5.19 -5.98 8.54
CA VAL A 92 -5.85 -4.93 7.77
C VAL A 92 -7.35 -5.18 7.73
N ALA A 93 -8.12 -4.10 7.74
CA ALA A 93 -9.55 -4.13 7.52
C ALA A 93 -9.93 -3.53 6.16
N ASN A 94 -11.03 -4.01 5.61
CA ASN A 94 -11.87 -3.28 4.68
C ASN A 94 -13.09 -2.74 5.45
N PRO A 95 -13.06 -1.46 5.89
CA PRO A 95 -14.18 -0.83 6.59
C PRO A 95 -15.55 -1.02 5.92
N GLN A 96 -15.62 -1.01 4.59
CA GLN A 96 -16.89 -1.19 3.85
C GLN A 96 -17.49 -2.60 3.99
N ALA A 97 -16.72 -3.57 4.45
CA ALA A 97 -17.17 -4.95 4.69
C ALA A 97 -17.44 -5.22 6.18
N VAL A 98 -17.30 -4.22 7.04
CA VAL A 98 -17.52 -4.31 8.48
C VAL A 98 -18.91 -3.73 8.80
N GLU A 99 -19.79 -4.55 9.36
CA GLU A 99 -21.18 -4.12 9.65
C GLU A 99 -21.30 -3.33 10.96
N ASP A 100 -20.70 -3.83 12.05
CA ASP A 100 -20.66 -3.16 13.35
C ASP A 100 -19.20 -2.87 13.77
N PRO A 101 -18.65 -1.71 13.36
CA PRO A 101 -17.28 -1.31 13.68
C PRO A 101 -16.96 -1.35 15.17
N ARG A 102 -17.94 -1.01 16.02
CA ARG A 102 -17.74 -0.89 17.47
C ARG A 102 -17.68 -2.25 18.15
N GLN A 103 -18.52 -3.19 17.73
CA GLN A 103 -18.44 -4.57 18.21
C GLN A 103 -17.13 -5.22 17.77
N VAL A 104 -16.75 -5.06 16.50
CA VAL A 104 -15.50 -5.60 15.95
C VAL A 104 -14.30 -4.99 16.66
N ALA A 105 -14.28 -3.68 16.91
CA ALA A 105 -13.22 -3.01 17.66
C ALA A 105 -13.03 -3.59 19.07
N ARG A 106 -14.12 -3.89 19.80
CA ARG A 106 -14.03 -4.49 21.14
C ARG A 106 -13.43 -5.89 21.13
N LEU A 107 -13.77 -6.71 20.13
CA LEU A 107 -13.22 -8.05 19.98
C LEU A 107 -11.73 -8.01 19.64
N LEU A 108 -11.32 -7.06 18.80
CA LEU A 108 -9.93 -6.86 18.40
C LEU A 108 -9.09 -6.24 19.52
N ALA A 109 -9.63 -5.30 20.28
CA ALA A 109 -8.92 -4.58 21.34
C ALA A 109 -8.34 -5.54 22.40
N SER A 110 -9.09 -6.58 22.79
CA SER A 110 -8.62 -7.55 23.78
C SER A 110 -7.46 -8.43 23.28
N VAL A 111 -7.35 -8.63 21.97
CA VAL A 111 -6.33 -9.50 21.37
C VAL A 111 -5.10 -8.69 20.96
N LEU A 112 -5.30 -7.47 20.46
CA LEU A 112 -4.23 -6.60 19.98
C LEU A 112 -3.61 -5.71 21.07
N ASP A 113 -4.19 -5.68 22.28
CA ASP A 113 -3.81 -4.75 23.35
C ASP A 113 -3.84 -3.29 22.89
N GLU A 114 -4.88 -2.95 22.11
CA GLU A 114 -5.06 -1.64 21.48
C GLU A 114 -6.38 -0.99 21.92
N ASP A 115 -6.45 0.34 21.82
CA ASP A 115 -7.62 1.10 22.25
C ASP A 115 -8.84 0.87 21.35
N VAL A 116 -10.02 0.70 21.98
CA VAL A 116 -11.28 0.44 21.26
C VAL A 116 -11.66 1.62 20.37
N ASP A 117 -11.52 2.86 20.86
CA ASP A 117 -11.91 4.05 20.09
C ASP A 117 -10.97 4.25 18.90
N PHE A 118 -9.68 3.95 19.06
CA PHE A 118 -8.71 3.92 17.96
C PHE A 118 -9.10 2.91 16.87
N LEU A 119 -9.42 1.66 17.25
CA LEU A 119 -9.81 0.62 16.31
C LEU A 119 -11.17 0.92 15.65
N GLU A 120 -12.16 1.40 16.40
CA GLU A 120 -13.46 1.81 15.88
C GLU A 120 -13.30 2.93 14.83
N GLY A 121 -12.44 3.91 15.10
CA GLY A 121 -12.11 4.97 14.15
C GLY A 121 -11.48 4.45 12.84
N ARG A 122 -10.66 3.39 12.90
CA ARG A 122 -10.09 2.74 11.72
C ARG A 122 -11.12 1.92 10.94
N LEU A 123 -12.06 1.29 11.64
CA LEU A 123 -13.08 0.40 11.08
C LEU A 123 -14.31 1.16 10.54
N SER A 124 -14.54 2.40 10.95
CA SER A 124 -15.71 3.20 10.56
C SER A 124 -15.48 4.09 9.32
N GLY A 125 -14.31 4.03 8.69
CA GLY A 125 -13.97 4.89 7.55
C GLY A 125 -14.65 4.47 6.24
N ASP A 126 -14.70 5.37 5.25
CA ASP A 126 -15.26 5.06 3.92
C ASP A 126 -14.29 4.31 2.99
N GLY A 127 -13.06 4.06 3.45
CA GLY A 127 -11.99 3.44 2.69
C GLY A 127 -12.12 1.93 2.55
N GLN A 128 -11.43 1.34 1.56
CA GLN A 128 -11.36 -0.11 1.36
C GLN A 128 -10.16 -0.77 2.06
N PHE A 129 -9.39 0.01 2.81
CA PHE A 129 -8.16 -0.41 3.46
C PHE A 129 -7.88 0.43 4.70
N ALA A 130 -7.72 -0.22 5.84
CA ALA A 130 -7.27 0.38 7.09
C ALA A 130 -6.29 -0.56 7.80
N TRP A 131 -5.20 -0.02 8.33
CA TRP A 131 -4.29 -0.77 9.20
C TRP A 131 -4.90 -0.90 10.60
N LEU A 132 -4.91 -2.11 11.13
CA LEU A 132 -5.32 -2.39 12.52
C LEU A 132 -4.10 -2.65 13.40
N GLY A 133 -3.08 -3.33 12.87
CA GLY A 133 -1.81 -3.59 13.53
C GLY A 133 -0.79 -4.13 12.52
N ARG A 134 0.50 -3.83 12.70
CA ARG A 134 1.56 -4.21 11.75
C ARG A 134 2.65 -5.02 12.46
N HIS A 135 3.23 -5.99 11.75
CA HIS A 135 4.31 -6.85 12.25
C HIS A 135 3.96 -7.57 13.56
N LEU A 136 2.75 -8.11 13.61
CA LEU A 136 2.20 -8.77 14.79
C LEU A 136 2.87 -10.13 15.01
N ASP A 137 2.82 -10.60 16.26
CA ASP A 137 3.16 -11.97 16.57
C ASP A 137 2.21 -12.91 15.78
N PRO A 138 2.73 -13.96 15.11
CA PRO A 138 1.90 -14.93 14.41
C PRO A 138 0.79 -15.56 15.26
N VAL A 139 1.02 -15.73 16.58
CA VAL A 139 0.01 -16.25 17.51
C VAL A 139 -1.16 -15.27 17.63
N VAL A 140 -0.88 -13.99 17.89
CA VAL A 140 -1.89 -12.92 17.99
C VAL A 140 -2.68 -12.79 16.69
N ALA A 141 -2.00 -12.84 15.54
CA ALA A 141 -2.66 -12.77 14.25
C ALA A 141 -3.58 -13.98 14.00
N SER A 142 -3.18 -15.18 14.43
CA SER A 142 -4.02 -16.38 14.35
C SER A 142 -5.28 -16.26 15.20
N GLU A 143 -5.15 -15.80 16.44
CA GLU A 143 -6.29 -15.60 17.36
C GLU A 143 -7.32 -14.63 16.78
N VAL A 144 -6.88 -13.55 16.10
CA VAL A 144 -7.80 -12.65 15.40
C VAL A 144 -8.50 -13.33 14.23
N MET A 145 -7.81 -14.17 13.47
CA MET A 145 -8.41 -14.87 12.33
C MET A 145 -9.45 -15.90 12.76
N ASP A 146 -9.28 -16.52 13.94
CA ASP A 146 -10.24 -17.47 14.53
C ASP A 146 -11.57 -16.80 14.92
N LEU A 147 -11.62 -15.47 15.04
CA LEU A 147 -12.85 -14.71 15.27
C LEU A 147 -13.72 -14.56 14.01
N GLU A 148 -13.20 -14.95 12.83
CA GLU A 148 -13.90 -14.95 11.54
C GLU A 148 -14.58 -13.60 11.20
N LEU A 149 -13.94 -12.49 11.57
CA LEU A 149 -14.52 -11.15 11.45
C LEU A 149 -14.60 -10.69 9.99
N PRO A 150 -15.80 -10.39 9.44
CA PRO A 150 -15.94 -9.89 8.09
C PRO A 150 -15.14 -8.61 7.86
N GLY A 151 -14.43 -8.56 6.73
CA GLY A 151 -13.61 -7.41 6.35
C GLY A 151 -12.23 -7.36 6.98
N VAL A 152 -11.90 -8.19 7.99
CA VAL A 152 -10.56 -8.31 8.58
C VAL A 152 -9.76 -9.40 7.89
N ARG A 153 -8.48 -9.14 7.58
CA ARG A 153 -7.58 -10.11 6.94
C ARG A 153 -6.14 -9.87 7.32
N ILE A 154 -5.33 -10.90 7.15
CA ILE A 154 -3.87 -10.80 7.23
C ILE A 154 -3.30 -10.30 5.89
N LEU A 155 -2.34 -9.39 5.99
CA LEU A 155 -1.41 -9.01 4.94
C LEU A 155 -0.01 -9.41 5.39
N GLU A 156 0.67 -10.27 4.63
CA GLU A 156 2.05 -10.64 4.92
C GLU A 156 2.99 -9.46 4.60
N GLU A 157 3.72 -8.99 5.61
CA GLU A 157 4.75 -7.97 5.47
C GLU A 157 6.13 -8.54 5.82
N ARG A 158 7.19 -7.86 5.37
CA ARG A 158 8.57 -8.24 5.72
C ARG A 158 9.06 -7.30 6.80
N ALA A 159 9.18 -7.82 8.02
CA ALA A 159 9.64 -7.07 9.17
C ALA A 159 11.14 -7.25 9.40
N ARG A 160 11.81 -6.20 9.87
CA ARG A 160 13.24 -6.24 10.20
C ARG A 160 13.44 -6.74 11.63
N VAL A 161 14.03 -7.92 11.77
CA VAL A 161 14.31 -8.60 13.05
C VAL A 161 15.81 -8.60 13.34
N ARG A 162 16.17 -8.43 14.62
CA ARG A 162 17.55 -8.45 15.12
C ARG A 162 17.65 -9.45 16.27
N PRO A 163 18.26 -10.64 16.07
CA PRO A 163 18.33 -11.67 17.10
C PRO A 163 19.05 -11.22 18.38
N GLY A 164 20.03 -10.30 18.26
CA GLY A 164 20.76 -9.74 19.39
C GLY A 164 20.08 -8.53 20.06
N GLU A 165 18.88 -8.13 19.61
CA GLU A 165 18.09 -6.96 20.04
C GLU A 165 18.88 -5.64 20.12
N ARG A 166 19.60 -5.44 21.24
CA ARG A 166 20.39 -4.25 21.56
C ARG A 166 21.85 -4.37 21.10
N SER A 167 22.38 -5.58 20.93
CA SER A 167 23.78 -5.75 20.53
C SER A 167 24.03 -5.21 19.13
N ALA A 168 25.16 -4.50 18.99
CA ALA A 168 25.58 -3.79 17.78
C ALA A 168 24.58 -2.73 17.28
N LEU A 169 23.57 -2.34 18.05
CA LEU A 169 22.49 -1.47 17.54
C LEU A 169 22.99 -0.11 17.08
N GLY A 170 23.99 0.46 17.76
CA GLY A 170 24.63 1.71 17.35
C GLY A 170 25.34 1.62 15.99
N LEU A 171 25.90 0.44 15.67
CA LEU A 171 26.58 0.17 14.41
C LEU A 171 25.59 -0.20 13.30
N LEU A 172 24.76 -1.22 13.54
CA LEU A 172 23.77 -1.71 12.58
C LEU A 172 22.78 -0.61 12.22
N GLY A 173 22.33 0.14 13.22
CA GLY A 173 21.27 1.12 13.08
C GLY A 173 19.88 0.50 13.03
N ARG A 174 18.92 1.27 12.51
CA ARG A 174 17.50 0.93 12.52
C ARG A 174 16.87 1.12 11.16
N THR A 175 15.73 0.47 10.97
CA THR A 175 14.80 0.73 9.88
C THR A 175 13.50 1.30 10.45
N ASN A 176 12.73 2.00 9.63
CA ASN A 176 11.34 2.31 9.96
C ASN A 176 10.43 1.07 9.75
N ILE A 177 9.13 1.25 9.97
CA ILE A 177 8.12 0.19 9.80
C ILE A 177 7.97 -0.29 8.35
N ASP A 178 8.41 0.50 7.38
CA ASP A 178 8.39 0.17 5.95
C ASP A 178 9.74 -0.39 5.47
N SER A 179 10.59 -0.84 6.40
CA SER A 179 11.91 -1.43 6.12
C SER A 179 12.92 -0.51 5.41
N VAL A 180 12.73 0.81 5.51
CA VAL A 180 13.69 1.83 5.04
C VAL A 180 14.74 2.09 6.12
N GLY A 181 16.02 2.03 5.77
CA GLY A 181 17.12 2.33 6.68
C GLY A 181 17.12 3.80 7.12
N ILE A 182 17.20 4.04 8.43
CA ILE A 182 17.14 5.40 9.01
C ILE A 182 18.40 5.77 9.81
N SER A 183 19.24 4.80 10.18
CA SER A 183 20.51 5.06 10.86
C SER A 183 21.53 3.95 10.62
N GLY A 184 22.78 4.17 11.02
CA GLY A 184 23.84 3.16 11.01
C GLY A 184 24.10 2.55 9.63
N LEU A 185 24.53 1.29 9.62
CA LEU A 185 24.76 0.52 8.40
C LEU A 185 23.47 0.32 7.57
N GLU A 186 22.31 0.25 8.22
CA GLU A 186 21.02 0.16 7.53
C GLU A 186 20.77 1.35 6.61
N LEU A 187 21.10 2.57 7.04
CA LEU A 187 20.98 3.77 6.20
C LEU A 187 22.08 3.83 5.15
N VAL A 188 23.33 3.60 5.54
CA VAL A 188 24.49 3.71 4.64
C VAL A 188 24.38 2.75 3.45
N TYR A 189 23.92 1.52 3.71
CA TYR A 189 23.78 0.47 2.70
C TYR A 189 22.34 0.24 2.25
N ASP A 190 21.42 1.18 2.51
CA ASP A 190 20.00 1.04 2.18
C ASP A 190 19.76 0.69 0.70
N GLY A 191 20.52 1.31 -0.21
CA GLY A 191 20.42 1.02 -1.65
C GLY A 191 20.86 -0.39 -2.06
N LEU A 192 21.76 -1.04 -1.29
CA LEU A 192 22.15 -2.44 -1.52
C LEU A 192 21.19 -3.40 -0.82
N LEU A 193 20.69 -3.00 0.36
CA LEU A 193 19.86 -3.82 1.22
C LEU A 193 18.39 -3.84 0.79
N SER A 194 17.83 -2.78 0.23
CA SER A 194 16.39 -2.67 -0.08
C SER A 194 15.92 -3.59 -1.21
N GLY A 195 16.77 -3.80 -2.22
CA GLY A 195 16.37 -4.49 -3.45
C GLY A 195 15.41 -3.65 -4.30
N VAL A 196 14.72 -4.28 -5.24
CA VAL A 196 13.76 -3.63 -6.15
C VAL A 196 12.44 -4.39 -6.09
N HIS A 197 11.37 -3.69 -5.69
CA HIS A 197 10.03 -4.25 -5.65
C HIS A 197 9.59 -4.71 -7.05
N GLY A 198 8.94 -5.88 -7.07
CA GLY A 198 8.28 -6.37 -8.26
C GLY A 198 6.92 -5.73 -8.44
N ARG A 199 6.24 -6.05 -9.53
CA ARG A 199 4.89 -5.57 -9.82
C ARG A 199 4.05 -6.70 -10.37
N LYS A 200 2.86 -6.88 -9.79
CA LYS A 200 1.81 -7.74 -10.34
C LYS A 200 0.71 -6.86 -10.88
N ILE A 201 0.48 -6.92 -12.19
CA ILE A 201 -0.68 -6.29 -12.80
C ILE A 201 -1.88 -7.24 -12.63
N VAL A 202 -2.95 -6.77 -11.99
CA VAL A 202 -4.20 -7.54 -11.83
C VAL A 202 -5.38 -6.74 -12.36
N GLU A 203 -6.24 -7.41 -13.14
CA GLU A 203 -7.54 -6.89 -13.52
C GLU A 203 -8.57 -7.20 -12.43
N ARG A 204 -9.25 -6.17 -11.91
CA ARG A 204 -10.32 -6.29 -10.91
C ARG A 204 -11.67 -5.98 -11.54
N ASP A 205 -12.69 -6.69 -11.08
CA ASP A 205 -14.08 -6.41 -11.42
C ASP A 205 -14.59 -5.13 -10.69
N LEU A 206 -15.82 -4.70 -11.02
CA LEU A 206 -16.49 -3.55 -10.40
C LEU A 206 -16.75 -3.71 -8.88
N ARG A 207 -16.56 -4.92 -8.34
CA ARG A 207 -16.72 -5.27 -6.92
C ARG A 207 -15.37 -5.48 -6.22
N GLY A 208 -14.25 -5.27 -6.93
CA GLY A 208 -12.89 -5.37 -6.41
C GLY A 208 -12.28 -6.78 -6.40
N ALA A 209 -12.98 -7.81 -6.89
CA ALA A 209 -12.47 -9.16 -6.99
C ALA A 209 -11.54 -9.31 -8.21
N SER A 210 -10.48 -10.10 -8.09
CA SER A 210 -9.57 -10.36 -9.22
C SER A 210 -10.27 -11.22 -10.27
N ILE A 211 -10.25 -10.80 -11.53
CA ILE A 211 -10.84 -11.58 -12.64
C ILE A 211 -9.86 -12.72 -13.01
N PRO A 212 -10.29 -14.00 -12.96
CA PRO A 212 -9.48 -15.11 -13.45
C PRO A 212 -9.27 -15.01 -14.96
N GLY A 213 -8.02 -14.93 -15.41
CA GLY A 213 -7.66 -14.94 -16.84
C GLY A 213 -7.38 -13.57 -17.49
N GLY A 214 -7.34 -12.48 -16.73
CA GLY A 214 -6.79 -11.20 -17.20
C GLY A 214 -5.29 -11.27 -17.48
N GLU A 215 -4.74 -10.35 -18.29
CA GLU A 215 -3.29 -10.30 -18.57
C GLU A 215 -2.50 -10.07 -17.27
N TYR A 216 -1.84 -11.12 -16.77
CA TYR A 216 -0.93 -11.03 -15.63
C TYR A 216 0.47 -10.73 -16.14
N ASN A 217 0.84 -9.45 -16.25
CA ASN A 217 2.26 -9.12 -16.27
C ASN A 217 2.77 -9.15 -14.82
N VAL A 218 3.65 -10.12 -14.52
CA VAL A 218 4.30 -10.28 -13.23
C VAL A 218 5.78 -10.01 -13.40
N GLU A 219 6.20 -8.83 -12.95
CA GLU A 219 7.60 -8.49 -12.78
C GLU A 219 8.03 -8.98 -11.39
N PRO A 220 8.87 -10.02 -11.27
CA PRO A 220 9.29 -10.52 -9.97
C PRO A 220 10.17 -9.49 -9.25
N PRO A 221 10.12 -9.44 -7.90
CA PRO A 221 11.03 -8.59 -7.14
C PRO A 221 12.47 -9.07 -7.24
N SER A 222 13.42 -8.13 -7.19
CA SER A 222 14.84 -8.43 -6.92
C SER A 222 15.11 -8.18 -5.45
N HIS A 223 15.46 -9.22 -4.70
CA HIS A 223 15.81 -9.08 -3.28
C HIS A 223 17.07 -8.24 -3.07
N GLY A 224 17.18 -7.64 -1.89
CA GLY A 224 18.38 -6.93 -1.46
C GLY A 224 19.57 -7.86 -1.27
N ARG A 225 20.77 -7.30 -1.36
CA ARG A 225 22.03 -8.04 -1.19
C ARG A 225 22.34 -8.24 0.29
N THR A 226 22.92 -9.38 0.61
CA THR A 226 23.46 -9.64 1.95
C THR A 226 24.74 -8.85 2.18
N LEU A 227 24.81 -8.13 3.31
CA LEU A 227 26.00 -7.42 3.77
C LEU A 227 26.75 -8.30 4.79
N VAL A 228 27.97 -8.69 4.45
CA VAL A 228 28.87 -9.45 5.34
C VAL A 228 29.81 -8.47 6.03
N LEU A 229 29.77 -8.40 7.36
CA LEU A 229 30.62 -7.52 8.15
C LEU A 229 31.93 -8.20 8.54
N THR A 230 32.92 -7.40 8.94
CA THR A 230 34.13 -7.88 9.62
C THR A 230 33.92 -8.11 11.12
N ILE A 231 32.80 -7.62 11.65
CA ILE A 231 32.40 -7.77 13.04
C ILE A 231 32.26 -9.25 13.38
N ASP A 232 32.78 -9.63 14.54
CA ASP A 232 32.51 -10.92 15.16
C ASP A 232 31.43 -10.73 16.23
N ARG A 233 30.32 -11.46 16.11
CA ARG A 233 29.19 -11.29 17.03
C ARG A 233 29.57 -11.57 18.49
N SER A 234 30.44 -12.55 18.73
CA SER A 234 30.85 -12.93 20.08
C SER A 234 31.76 -11.88 20.70
N LEU A 235 32.71 -11.36 19.92
CA LEU A 235 33.57 -10.26 20.38
C LEU A 235 32.78 -8.96 20.59
N GLN A 236 31.80 -8.67 19.73
CA GLN A 236 30.93 -7.50 19.87
C GLN A 236 30.15 -7.53 21.19
N PHE A 237 29.51 -8.66 21.50
CA PHE A 237 28.78 -8.83 22.76
C PHE A 237 29.70 -8.65 23.97
N GLU A 238 30.88 -9.26 23.94
CA GLU A 238 31.84 -9.17 25.04
C GLU A 238 32.41 -7.75 25.19
N ALA A 239 32.66 -7.05 24.09
CA ALA A 239 33.09 -5.65 24.09
C ALA A 239 32.03 -4.74 24.72
N GLU A 240 30.75 -4.91 24.38
CA GLU A 240 29.64 -4.15 24.97
C GLU A 240 29.52 -4.40 26.47
N ARG A 241 29.62 -5.68 26.89
CA ARG A 241 29.59 -6.08 28.30
C ARG A 241 30.72 -5.44 29.10
N LEU A 242 31.97 -5.60 28.64
CA LEU A 242 33.15 -5.05 29.30
C LEU A 242 33.13 -3.51 29.36
N LEU A 243 32.69 -2.87 28.27
CA LEU A 243 32.58 -1.41 28.22
C LEU A 243 31.52 -0.90 29.20
N SER A 244 30.36 -1.55 29.26
CA SER A 244 29.29 -1.19 30.20
C SER A 244 29.74 -1.32 31.65
N GLU A 245 30.37 -2.44 32.01
CA GLU A 245 30.95 -2.67 33.35
C GLU A 245 32.07 -1.69 33.68
N GLY A 246 32.87 -1.30 32.69
CA GLY A 246 33.95 -0.32 32.84
C GLY A 246 33.42 1.08 33.12
N VAL A 247 32.43 1.53 32.34
CA VAL A 247 31.79 2.84 32.51
C VAL A 247 31.05 2.92 33.84
N GLU A 248 30.39 1.83 34.25
CA GLU A 248 29.72 1.77 35.55
C GLU A 248 30.69 1.92 36.71
N ARG A 249 31.78 1.14 36.71
CA ARG A 249 32.81 1.22 37.76
C ARG A 249 33.53 2.57 37.80
N ALA A 250 33.71 3.21 36.64
CA ALA A 250 34.35 4.51 36.54
C ALA A 250 33.43 5.68 36.91
N GLY A 251 32.12 5.44 37.06
CA GLY A 251 31.13 6.52 37.19
C GLY A 251 31.09 7.44 35.96
N GLY A 252 31.40 6.90 34.78
CA GLY A 252 31.46 7.67 33.54
C GLY A 252 30.09 7.96 32.94
N GLU A 253 30.01 9.02 32.13
CA GLU A 253 28.82 9.36 31.32
C GLU A 253 28.68 8.48 30.08
N GLY A 254 29.73 7.81 29.65
CA GLY A 254 29.73 6.93 28.48
C GLY A 254 31.12 6.42 28.14
N GLY A 255 31.22 5.65 27.07
CA GLY A 255 32.47 5.06 26.61
C GLY A 255 32.40 4.56 25.18
N ILE A 256 33.57 4.40 24.57
CA ILE A 256 33.75 3.83 23.23
C ILE A 256 34.83 2.76 23.32
N LEU A 257 34.60 1.61 22.69
CA LEU A 257 35.56 0.51 22.56
C LEU A 257 35.59 0.05 21.10
N VAL A 258 36.78 0.01 20.52
CA VAL A 258 37.01 -0.54 19.19
C VAL A 258 38.08 -1.63 19.29
N ALA A 259 37.76 -2.83 18.82
CA ALA A 259 38.71 -3.93 18.67
C ALA A 259 38.98 -4.14 17.19
N MET A 260 40.26 -4.14 16.80
CA MET A 260 40.67 -4.33 15.41
C MET A 260 41.77 -5.38 15.28
N ASP A 261 41.81 -6.04 14.13
CA ASP A 261 42.95 -6.84 13.71
C ASP A 261 44.02 -5.90 13.09
N PRO A 262 45.20 -5.74 13.72
CA PRO A 262 46.23 -4.83 13.24
C PRO A 262 46.89 -5.28 11.94
N ALA A 263 46.82 -6.57 11.59
CA ALA A 263 47.42 -7.08 10.36
C ALA A 263 46.58 -6.74 9.11
N THR A 264 45.26 -6.71 9.27
CA THR A 264 44.32 -6.54 8.15
C THR A 264 43.57 -5.20 8.17
N GLY A 265 43.57 -4.50 9.31
CA GLY A 265 42.79 -3.29 9.54
C GLY A 265 41.30 -3.56 9.78
N GLN A 266 40.87 -4.84 9.84
CA GLN A 266 39.48 -5.20 10.05
C GLN A 266 39.01 -4.83 11.45
N VAL A 267 37.84 -4.19 11.55
CA VAL A 267 37.19 -3.95 12.84
C VAL A 267 36.40 -5.19 13.24
N LEU A 268 36.73 -5.76 14.39
CA LEU A 268 36.13 -6.99 14.92
C LEU A 268 35.00 -6.71 15.89
N ALA A 269 35.08 -5.60 16.63
CA ALA A 269 34.02 -5.09 17.48
C ALA A 269 34.09 -3.56 17.55
N SER A 270 32.93 -2.91 17.59
CA SER A 270 32.80 -1.47 17.78
C SER A 270 31.59 -1.22 18.68
N ALA A 271 31.85 -0.90 19.94
CA ALA A 271 30.85 -0.68 20.96
C ALA A 271 30.89 0.77 21.44
N THR A 272 29.72 1.33 21.65
CA THR A 272 29.54 2.65 22.28
C THR A 272 28.43 2.50 23.31
N VAL A 273 28.64 3.04 24.50
CA VAL A 273 27.63 3.08 25.55
C VAL A 273 27.52 4.47 26.12
N VAL A 274 26.31 4.86 26.52
CA VAL A 274 26.02 6.14 27.15
C VAL A 274 25.16 5.91 28.38
N ARG A 275 25.38 6.67 29.44
CA ARG A 275 24.54 6.70 30.63
C ARG A 275 23.32 7.59 30.36
N GLY A 276 22.13 7.01 30.47
CA GLY A 276 20.88 7.74 30.38
C GLY A 276 20.60 8.58 31.63
N ASP A 277 19.62 9.48 31.53
CA ASP A 277 19.16 10.32 32.64
C ASP A 277 18.56 9.52 33.81
N ASP A 278 18.12 8.29 33.53
CA ASP A 278 17.65 7.31 34.51
C ASP A 278 18.78 6.49 35.15
N GLY A 279 20.04 6.78 34.78
CA GLY A 279 21.23 6.11 35.29
C GLY A 279 21.55 4.79 34.61
N GLU A 280 20.70 4.26 33.72
CA GLU A 280 20.97 3.03 32.98
C GLU A 280 22.02 3.26 31.88
N ILE A 281 22.94 2.30 31.72
CA ILE A 281 23.91 2.29 30.62
C ILE A 281 23.30 1.58 29.41
N ARG A 282 23.35 2.23 28.25
CA ARG A 282 22.70 1.79 27.01
C ARG A 282 23.60 1.96 25.80
#